data_AF-A0A2R6M7Y1-F1
#
_entry.id   AF-A0A2R6M7Y1-F1
#
_cell.length_a   1.000
_cell.length_b   1.000
_cell.length_c   1.000
_cell.angle_alpha   90.00
_cell.angle_beta   90.00
_cell.angle_gamma   90.00
#
_symmetry.space_group_name_H-M   'P 1'
#
loop_
_entity.id
_entity.type
_entity.pdbx_description
1 polymer ?
#
loop_
_entity_poly.entity_id
_entity_poly.type
_entity_poly.pdbx_seq_one_letter_code
_entity_poly.pdbx_strand_id
1 'polypeptide(L)'
;MGQSGQWASPTLLGFVLLIGLAGCAASPVDIPFYQESTVQLENTANDTYRFEVFKAVIGPNVTVHRRSGDSHTFELGSATGFGSGSARSDPVTSIDLPDTARRHGTYTLTPGETKNLAIEIRQDEALLVVVYNEEDDAILGFHGVHCRPVYLASFTLTVREEDPPDLHYSSSCGPR
;
A
#
# COMPACT_ATOMS: atom_id res chain seq x y z
N MET A 1 -36.42 73.81 -47.49
CA MET A 1 -36.28 75.04 -46.66
C MET A 1 -36.17 74.60 -45.20
N GLY A 2 -35.15 75.10 -44.48
CA GLY A 2 -34.94 74.94 -43.03
C GLY A 2 -34.25 73.62 -42.62
N GLN A 3 -32.92 73.52 -42.50
CA GLN A 3 -32.00 74.01 -41.45
C GLN A 3 -32.23 73.48 -40.02
N SER A 4 -31.09 73.26 -39.35
CA SER A 4 -30.82 73.03 -37.92
C SER A 4 -30.96 71.59 -37.42
N GLY A 5 -30.01 71.01 -36.67
CA GLY A 5 -28.78 71.55 -36.11
C GLY A 5 -27.94 70.43 -35.47
N GLN A 6 -26.63 70.59 -35.56
CA GLN A 6 -25.62 69.77 -34.88
C GLN A 6 -25.67 70.00 -33.37
N TRP A 7 -25.43 68.94 -32.59
CA TRP A 7 -24.89 69.05 -31.23
C TRP A 7 -23.71 68.09 -31.04
N ALA A 8 -22.59 68.73 -30.73
CA ALA A 8 -21.33 68.32 -30.12
C ALA A 8 -21.23 66.93 -29.44
N SER A 9 -20.12 66.24 -29.79
CA SER A 9 -18.99 65.75 -28.94
C SER A 9 -19.19 65.63 -27.41
N PRO A 10 -18.51 64.70 -26.67
CA PRO A 10 -17.12 64.31 -26.91
C PRO A 10 -16.69 62.85 -26.56
N THR A 11 -15.51 62.55 -27.08
CA THR A 11 -14.54 61.51 -26.69
C THR A 11 -14.47 61.26 -25.19
N LEU A 12 -14.72 60.02 -24.75
CA LEU A 12 -14.38 59.55 -23.42
C LEU A 12 -13.25 58.53 -23.53
N LEU A 13 -12.02 59.07 -23.41
CA LEU A 13 -10.85 58.34 -22.91
C LEU A 13 -11.27 57.65 -21.60
N GLY A 14 -11.04 56.35 -21.46
CA GLY A 14 -11.45 55.68 -20.23
C GLY A 14 -10.84 54.30 -20.01
N PHE A 15 -9.59 54.31 -19.53
CA PHE A 15 -9.04 53.32 -18.59
C PHE A 15 -8.90 51.86 -19.07
N VAL A 16 -7.72 51.55 -19.61
CA VAL A 16 -7.15 50.20 -19.60
C VAL A 16 -6.79 49.86 -18.15
N LEU A 17 -7.64 49.06 -17.52
CA LEU A 17 -7.46 48.54 -16.16
C LEU A 17 -6.44 47.39 -16.18
N LEU A 18 -5.16 47.72 -16.03
CA LEU A 18 -4.10 46.74 -15.74
C LEU A 18 -4.18 46.35 -14.25
N ILE A 19 -5.02 45.36 -13.93
CA ILE A 19 -4.96 44.69 -12.63
C ILE A 19 -3.76 43.75 -12.65
N GLY A 20 -2.64 44.21 -12.09
CA GLY A 20 -1.54 43.35 -11.70
C GLY A 20 -1.99 42.44 -10.58
N LEU A 21 -2.41 41.22 -10.93
CA LEU A 21 -2.54 40.12 -9.98
C LEU A 21 -1.13 39.70 -9.57
N ALA A 22 -0.56 40.37 -8.58
CA ALA A 22 0.48 39.79 -7.74
C ALA A 22 -0.18 38.65 -6.96
N GLY A 23 -0.33 37.50 -7.62
CA GLY A 23 -0.71 36.26 -6.97
C GLY A 23 0.36 35.94 -5.95
N CYS A 24 0.02 36.10 -4.67
CA CYS A 24 0.75 35.43 -3.60
C CYS A 24 0.74 33.94 -3.97
N ALA A 25 1.89 33.42 -4.40
CA ALA A 25 2.15 32.00 -4.39
C ALA A 25 2.20 31.59 -2.92
N ALA A 26 1.01 31.41 -2.31
CA ALA A 26 0.88 30.64 -1.11
C ALA A 26 1.37 29.23 -1.48
N SER A 27 2.61 28.94 -1.08
CA SER A 27 3.17 27.59 -1.17
C SER A 27 2.12 26.62 -0.63
N PRO A 28 1.87 25.49 -1.32
CA PRO A 28 0.92 24.52 -0.82
C PRO A 28 1.36 24.09 0.57
N VAL A 29 0.44 24.26 1.52
CA VAL A 29 0.45 23.65 2.84
C VAL A 29 0.86 22.19 2.68
N ASP A 30 1.80 21.72 3.51
CA ASP A 30 2.21 20.33 3.62
C ASP A 30 0.97 19.44 3.84
N ILE A 31 0.37 18.97 2.74
CA ILE A 31 -0.56 17.86 2.77
C ILE A 31 0.33 16.63 2.95
N PRO A 32 0.14 15.81 3.99
CA PRO A 32 0.84 14.53 4.06
C PRO A 32 0.55 13.77 2.76
N PHE A 33 1.59 13.58 1.94
CA PHE A 33 1.46 12.86 0.68
C PHE A 33 1.18 11.39 1.01
N TYR A 34 -0.10 11.02 0.99
CA TYR A 34 -0.51 9.63 0.95
C TYR A 34 -0.29 9.16 -0.49
N GLN A 35 0.71 8.31 -0.69
CA GLN A 35 0.88 7.61 -1.96
C GLN A 35 0.20 6.26 -1.83
N GLU A 36 -0.77 5.98 -2.72
CA GLU A 36 -1.35 4.65 -2.85
C GLU A 36 -0.26 3.69 -3.35
N SER A 37 -0.04 2.61 -2.60
CA SER A 37 0.81 1.50 -3.01
C SER A 37 0.00 0.51 -3.82
N THR A 38 0.55 0.06 -4.95
CA THR A 38 -0.05 -1.04 -5.71
C THR A 38 0.34 -2.37 -5.07
N VAL A 39 -0.64 -3.08 -4.52
CA VAL A 39 -0.45 -4.41 -3.93
C VAL A 39 -1.11 -5.46 -4.82
N GLN A 40 -0.32 -6.42 -5.28
CA GLN A 40 -0.76 -7.51 -6.12
C GLN A 40 -0.64 -8.84 -5.35
N LEU A 41 -1.72 -9.60 -5.31
CA LEU A 41 -1.76 -10.94 -4.76
C LEU A 41 -1.98 -11.91 -5.92
N GLU A 42 -1.19 -12.97 -5.98
CA GLU A 42 -1.24 -13.95 -7.05
C GLU A 42 -1.26 -15.36 -6.48
N ASN A 43 -2.12 -16.21 -7.04
CA ASN A 43 -2.11 -17.63 -6.78
C ASN A 43 -1.77 -18.38 -8.07
N THR A 44 -0.54 -18.86 -8.17
CA THR A 44 -0.09 -19.72 -9.29
C THR A 44 -0.03 -21.20 -8.90
N ALA A 45 -0.41 -21.52 -7.66
CA ALA A 45 -0.50 -22.88 -7.16
C ALA A 45 -1.81 -23.56 -7.58
N ASN A 46 -1.88 -24.88 -7.38
CA ASN A 46 -3.02 -25.70 -7.76
C ASN A 46 -4.17 -25.68 -6.75
N ASP A 47 -3.91 -25.20 -5.53
CA ASP A 47 -4.91 -25.09 -4.47
C ASP A 47 -5.46 -23.67 -4.33
N THR A 48 -6.54 -23.52 -3.55
CA THR A 48 -7.11 -22.20 -3.21
C THR A 48 -6.44 -21.66 -1.95
N TYR A 49 -6.04 -20.39 -2.00
CA TYR A 49 -5.35 -19.73 -0.89
C TYR A 49 -6.07 -18.46 -0.45
N ARG A 50 -6.09 -18.23 0.86
CA ARG A 50 -6.65 -17.04 1.51
C ARG A 50 -5.54 -16.13 2.01
N PHE A 51 -5.61 -14.88 1.58
CA PHE A 51 -4.65 -13.82 1.90
C PHE A 51 -5.31 -12.85 2.88
N GLU A 52 -4.73 -12.71 4.06
CA GLU A 52 -5.10 -11.67 5.02
C GLU A 52 -4.07 -10.53 4.97
N VAL A 53 -4.54 -9.35 4.58
CA VAL A 53 -3.67 -8.17 4.40
C VAL A 53 -3.86 -7.22 5.56
N PHE A 54 -2.76 -6.80 6.18
CA PHE A 54 -2.72 -5.89 7.32
C PHE A 54 -1.76 -4.73 7.09
N LYS A 55 -2.01 -3.62 7.78
CA LYS A 55 -1.06 -2.54 7.98
C LYS A 55 -0.72 -2.45 9.46
N ALA A 56 0.54 -2.22 9.81
CA ALA A 56 0.96 -2.02 11.19
C ALA A 56 1.99 -0.90 11.27
N VAL A 57 1.99 -0.16 12.37
CA VAL A 57 3.06 0.80 12.65
C VAL A 57 4.38 0.05 12.83
N ILE A 58 5.47 0.63 12.33
CA ILE A 58 6.84 0.13 12.43
C ILE A 58 7.38 0.30 13.86
N GLY A 59 8.07 -0.72 14.38
CA GLY A 59 8.70 -0.75 15.70
C GLY A 59 8.23 -1.92 16.58
N PRO A 60 6.91 -2.19 16.69
CA PRO A 60 6.40 -3.38 17.35
C PRO A 60 6.86 -4.70 16.70
N ASN A 61 6.68 -5.79 17.43
CA ASN A 61 7.11 -7.11 16.99
C ASN A 61 5.97 -7.95 16.41
N VAL A 62 6.30 -8.82 15.46
CA VAL A 62 5.48 -9.96 15.04
C VAL A 62 6.11 -11.23 15.60
N THR A 63 5.32 -12.11 16.20
CA THR A 63 5.82 -13.41 16.68
C THR A 63 5.16 -14.54 15.92
N VAL A 64 5.95 -15.49 15.45
CA VAL A 64 5.51 -16.67 14.71
C VAL A 64 5.73 -17.89 15.58
N HIS A 65 4.70 -18.70 15.75
CA HIS A 65 4.75 -19.93 16.54
C HIS A 65 4.66 -21.15 15.64
N ARG A 66 5.54 -22.12 15.87
CA ARG A 66 5.59 -23.37 15.10
C ARG A 66 5.13 -24.56 15.93
N ARG A 67 4.79 -25.65 15.24
CA ARG A 67 4.30 -26.90 15.86
C ARG A 67 5.29 -27.50 16.86
N SER A 68 6.60 -27.37 16.60
CA SER A 68 7.67 -27.77 17.50
C SER A 68 7.63 -27.10 18.88
N GLY A 69 6.88 -26.00 19.01
CA GLY A 69 6.89 -25.11 20.18
C GLY A 69 7.88 -23.96 20.04
N ASP A 70 8.68 -23.93 18.96
CA ASP A 70 9.58 -22.82 18.68
C ASP A 70 8.80 -21.56 18.30
N SER A 71 9.24 -20.42 18.82
CA SER A 71 8.73 -19.11 18.44
C SER A 71 9.85 -18.23 17.89
N HIS A 72 9.57 -17.47 16.84
CA HIS A 72 10.49 -16.48 16.31
C HIS A 72 9.85 -15.10 16.26
N THR A 73 10.56 -14.09 16.74
CA THR A 73 10.07 -12.72 16.83
C THR A 73 10.84 -11.82 15.86
N PHE A 74 10.10 -11.06 15.07
CA PHE A 74 10.63 -10.10 14.10
C PHE A 74 10.22 -8.70 14.49
N GLU A 75 11.17 -7.77 14.54
CA GLU A 75 10.85 -6.35 14.66
C GLU A 75 10.39 -5.80 13.31
N LEU A 76 9.15 -5.28 13.26
CA LEU A 76 8.66 -4.53 12.11
C LEU A 76 9.55 -3.30 11.95
N GLY A 77 10.31 -3.19 10.85
CA GLY A 77 11.22 -2.06 10.67
C GLY A 77 12.69 -2.41 10.57
N SER A 78 13.06 -3.62 11.00
CA SER A 78 14.48 -4.04 11.05
C SER A 78 15.09 -4.27 9.66
N ALA A 79 14.25 -4.65 8.68
CA ALA A 79 14.64 -4.86 7.29
C ALA A 79 13.47 -4.57 6.35
N THR A 80 13.77 -4.12 5.13
CA THR A 80 12.78 -3.78 4.08
C THR A 80 11.77 -4.90 3.85
N GLY A 81 12.17 -6.17 4.01
CA GLY A 81 11.28 -7.32 3.97
C GLY A 81 11.65 -8.37 5.03
N PHE A 82 10.64 -9.05 5.56
CA PHE A 82 10.78 -10.15 6.52
C PHE A 82 9.63 -11.14 6.35
N GLY A 83 9.83 -12.39 6.75
CA GLY A 83 8.78 -13.40 6.63
C GLY A 83 9.21 -14.76 7.14
N SER A 84 8.25 -15.66 7.21
CA SER A 84 8.49 -17.07 7.48
C SER A 84 7.50 -17.88 6.64
N GLY A 85 8.03 -18.84 5.89
CA GLY A 85 7.23 -19.93 5.35
C GLY A 85 6.98 -21.00 6.42
N SER A 86 5.96 -21.82 6.17
CA SER A 86 5.72 -23.08 6.87
C SER A 86 6.51 -24.18 6.22
N ALA A 87 7.33 -24.88 7.00
CA ALA A 87 7.97 -26.11 6.53
C ALA A 87 7.02 -27.29 6.77
N ARG A 88 7.00 -28.27 5.85
CA ARG A 88 6.17 -29.48 6.00
C ARG A 88 6.44 -30.23 7.31
N SER A 89 7.69 -30.26 7.77
CA SER A 89 8.11 -30.90 9.02
C SER A 89 7.81 -30.08 10.28
N ASP A 90 7.68 -28.76 10.16
CA ASP A 90 7.42 -27.85 11.28
C ASP A 90 6.64 -26.62 10.83
N PRO A 91 5.31 -26.76 10.63
CA PRO A 91 4.50 -25.69 10.08
C PRO A 91 4.27 -24.58 11.11
N VAL A 92 4.02 -23.39 10.59
CA VAL A 92 3.51 -22.27 11.39
C VAL A 92 2.09 -22.62 11.86
N THR A 93 1.84 -22.38 13.14
CA THR A 93 0.56 -22.68 13.81
C THR A 93 -0.21 -21.42 14.17
N SER A 94 0.49 -20.34 14.50
CA SER A 94 -0.12 -19.03 14.72
C SER A 94 0.89 -17.90 14.49
N ILE A 95 0.35 -16.70 14.26
CA ILE A 95 1.12 -15.48 14.12
C ILE A 95 0.48 -14.42 15.03
N ASP A 96 1.24 -13.98 16.02
CA ASP A 96 0.86 -12.86 16.88
C ASP A 96 1.27 -11.57 16.18
N LEU A 97 0.28 -10.88 15.62
CA LEU A 97 0.45 -9.55 15.06
C LEU A 97 0.51 -8.50 16.18
N PRO A 98 1.21 -7.38 15.99
CA PRO A 98 1.23 -6.31 16.99
C PRO A 98 -0.14 -5.67 17.16
N ASP A 99 -0.38 -5.04 18.32
CA ASP A 99 -1.62 -4.30 18.62
C ASP A 99 -1.91 -3.15 17.66
N THR A 100 -0.90 -2.67 16.92
CA THR A 100 -1.03 -1.64 15.89
C THR A 100 -1.52 -2.20 14.56
N ALA A 101 -1.53 -3.53 14.38
CA ALA A 101 -1.97 -4.16 13.16
C ALA A 101 -3.47 -3.90 12.93
N ARG A 102 -3.82 -3.44 11.74
CA ARG A 102 -5.17 -3.22 11.27
C ARG A 102 -5.35 -3.98 9.98
N ARG A 103 -6.35 -4.86 9.94
CA ARG A 103 -6.69 -5.62 8.74
C ARG A 103 -7.24 -4.67 7.68
N HIS A 104 -6.64 -4.70 6.51
CA HIS A 104 -7.15 -4.02 5.32
C HIS A 104 -8.26 -4.86 4.67
N GLY A 105 -8.03 -6.17 4.51
CA GLY A 105 -9.00 -7.08 3.92
C GLY A 105 -8.56 -8.54 3.96
N THR A 106 -9.48 -9.41 3.55
CA THR A 106 -9.27 -10.85 3.37
C THR A 106 -9.70 -11.22 1.95
N TYR A 107 -8.86 -11.93 1.22
CA TYR A 107 -9.06 -12.26 -0.18
C TYR A 107 -8.75 -13.74 -0.42
N THR A 108 -9.73 -14.49 -0.91
CA THR A 108 -9.55 -15.90 -1.30
C THR A 108 -9.37 -15.96 -2.81
N LEU A 109 -8.26 -16.55 -3.28
CA LEU A 109 -7.89 -16.64 -4.68
C LEU A 109 -7.84 -18.11 -5.11
N THR A 110 -8.61 -18.45 -6.14
CA THR A 110 -8.55 -19.77 -6.77
C THR A 110 -7.31 -19.91 -7.66
N PRO A 111 -6.97 -21.12 -8.14
CA PRO A 111 -5.80 -21.34 -8.98
C PRO A 111 -5.76 -20.45 -10.22
N GLY A 112 -4.65 -19.76 -10.42
CA GLY A 112 -4.41 -18.82 -11.53
C GLY A 112 -5.01 -17.42 -11.32
N GLU A 113 -5.69 -17.16 -10.20
CA GLU A 113 -6.26 -15.84 -9.95
C GLU A 113 -5.21 -14.82 -9.50
N THR A 114 -5.49 -13.57 -9.84
CA THR A 114 -4.70 -12.40 -9.46
C THR A 114 -5.62 -11.32 -8.94
N LYS A 115 -5.23 -10.68 -7.84
CA LYS A 115 -5.94 -9.57 -7.23
C LYS A 115 -5.03 -8.35 -7.11
N ASN A 116 -5.44 -7.25 -7.74
CA ASN A 116 -4.79 -5.94 -7.56
C ASN A 116 -5.56 -5.12 -6.52
N LEU A 117 -4.83 -4.48 -5.62
CA LEU A 117 -5.30 -3.66 -4.52
C LEU A 117 -4.57 -2.32 -4.56
N ALA A 118 -5.29 -1.24 -4.29
CA ALA A 118 -4.70 0.06 -4.00
C ALA A 118 -4.78 0.24 -2.47
N ILE A 119 -3.62 0.34 -1.82
CA ILE A 119 -3.53 0.46 -0.36
C ILE A 119 -2.71 1.68 -0.01
N GLU A 120 -3.30 2.62 0.73
CA GLU A 120 -2.55 3.72 1.34
C GLU A 120 -1.72 3.20 2.52
N ILE A 121 -0.39 3.26 2.38
CA ILE A 121 0.56 2.86 3.43
C ILE A 121 1.42 4.06 3.79
N ARG A 122 1.38 4.44 5.06
CA ARG A 122 2.18 5.56 5.57
C ARG A 122 3.65 5.19 5.64
N GLN A 123 4.54 6.18 5.66
CA GLN A 123 5.99 5.95 5.80
C GLN A 123 6.36 5.24 7.12
N ASP A 124 5.57 5.43 8.17
CA ASP A 124 5.75 4.78 9.48
C ASP A 124 4.98 3.46 9.60
N GLU A 125 4.38 2.97 8.52
CA GLU A 125 3.66 1.70 8.46
C GLU A 125 4.40 0.66 7.61
N ALA A 126 4.17 -0.61 7.94
CA ALA A 126 4.53 -1.77 7.15
C ALA A 126 3.27 -2.47 6.66
N LEU A 127 3.35 -3.07 5.47
CA LEU A 127 2.37 -4.01 4.96
C LEU A 127 2.72 -5.41 5.44
N LEU A 128 1.73 -6.16 5.90
CA LEU A 128 1.86 -7.57 6.27
C LEU A 128 0.82 -8.37 5.50
N VAL A 129 1.21 -9.52 4.98
CA VAL A 129 0.30 -10.47 4.34
C VAL A 129 0.53 -11.85 4.94
N VAL A 130 -0.54 -12.44 5.50
CA VAL A 130 -0.56 -13.81 5.98
C VAL A 130 -1.32 -14.66 4.98
N VAL A 131 -0.78 -15.81 4.62
CA VAL A 131 -1.35 -16.71 3.62
C VAL A 131 -1.75 -18.02 4.28
N TYR A 132 -2.99 -18.45 4.02
CA TYR A 132 -3.59 -19.68 4.50
C TYR A 132 -3.95 -20.57 3.31
N ASN A 133 -3.76 -21.88 3.42
CA ASN A 133 -4.46 -22.83 2.56
C ASN A 133 -5.95 -22.84 2.98
N GLU A 134 -6.85 -22.64 2.03
CA GLU A 134 -8.28 -22.47 2.32
C GLU A 134 -8.96 -23.80 2.71
N GLU A 135 -8.45 -24.94 2.25
CA GLU A 135 -9.07 -26.25 2.50
C GLU A 135 -8.89 -26.70 3.96
N ASP A 136 -7.69 -26.55 4.50
CA ASP A 136 -7.33 -27.04 5.84
C ASP A 136 -7.10 -25.92 6.88
N ASP A 137 -7.28 -24.65 6.48
CA ASP A 137 -7.03 -23.44 7.27
C ASP A 137 -5.59 -23.38 7.84
N ALA A 138 -4.64 -24.06 7.20
CA ALA A 138 -3.25 -24.07 7.63
C ALA A 138 -2.52 -22.81 7.13
N ILE A 139 -1.72 -22.20 8.00
CA ILE A 139 -0.86 -21.08 7.62
C ILE A 139 0.24 -21.60 6.70
N LEU A 140 0.26 -21.13 5.46
CA LEU A 140 1.38 -21.38 4.54
C LEU A 140 2.59 -20.51 4.91
N GLY A 141 2.34 -19.29 5.38
CA GLY A 141 3.39 -18.40 5.84
C GLY A 141 2.92 -16.95 5.91
N PHE A 142 3.87 -16.06 6.12
CA PHE A 142 3.62 -14.62 6.07
C PHE A 142 4.81 -13.87 5.49
N HIS A 143 4.52 -12.68 4.96
CA HIS A 143 5.52 -11.73 4.54
C HIS A 143 5.14 -10.32 5.01
N GLY A 144 6.12 -9.56 5.47
CA GLY A 144 5.99 -8.16 5.83
C GLY A 144 7.00 -7.31 5.08
N VAL A 145 6.61 -6.10 4.68
CA VAL A 145 7.45 -5.18 3.91
C VAL A 145 7.26 -3.74 4.37
N HIS A 146 8.35 -2.97 4.40
CA HIS A 146 8.32 -1.52 4.54
C HIS A 146 9.43 -0.87 3.72
N CYS A 147 9.26 0.41 3.39
CA CYS A 147 10.23 1.14 2.56
C CYS A 147 10.89 2.33 3.28
N ARG A 148 10.81 2.41 4.62
CA ARG A 148 11.42 3.53 5.37
C ARG A 148 12.85 3.86 4.91
N PRO A 149 13.16 5.15 4.69
CA PRO A 149 12.31 6.33 4.91
C PRO A 149 11.54 6.80 3.65
N VAL A 150 11.41 5.95 2.64
CA VAL A 150 10.63 6.24 1.42
C VAL A 150 9.28 5.49 1.46
N TYR A 151 8.43 5.72 0.46
CA TYR A 151 7.12 5.06 0.37
C TYR A 151 7.22 3.70 -0.34
N LEU A 152 6.34 2.77 0.03
CA LEU A 152 6.16 1.54 -0.75
C LEU A 152 5.44 1.91 -2.05
N ALA A 153 6.07 1.69 -3.19
CA ALA A 153 5.47 1.98 -4.50
C ALA A 153 4.64 0.79 -4.98
N SER A 154 5.22 -0.42 -4.90
CA SER A 154 4.53 -1.65 -5.25
C SER A 154 4.98 -2.84 -4.42
N PHE A 155 4.09 -3.81 -4.26
CA PHE A 155 4.36 -5.10 -3.65
C PHE A 155 3.57 -6.19 -4.36
N THR A 156 4.23 -7.28 -4.73
CA THR A 156 3.59 -8.48 -5.27
C THR A 156 3.92 -9.64 -4.36
N LEU A 157 2.91 -10.40 -3.94
CA LEU A 157 3.06 -11.68 -3.25
C LEU A 157 2.39 -12.78 -4.08
N THR A 158 3.16 -13.79 -4.43
CA THR A 158 2.73 -14.91 -5.27
C THR A 158 2.87 -16.21 -4.48
N VAL A 159 1.81 -16.99 -4.39
CA VAL A 159 1.88 -18.40 -3.97
C VAL A 159 2.24 -19.22 -5.20
N ARG A 160 3.31 -20.03 -5.13
CA ARG A 160 3.73 -20.88 -6.25
C ARG A 160 3.57 -22.35 -5.92
N GLU A 161 3.29 -23.11 -6.98
CA GLU A 161 3.31 -24.56 -6.93
C GLU A 161 4.76 -25.05 -6.81
N GLU A 162 5.13 -25.48 -5.61
CA GLU A 162 6.33 -26.27 -5.32
C GLU A 162 5.92 -27.45 -4.39
N ASP A 163 6.81 -28.40 -4.11
CA ASP A 163 6.55 -29.46 -3.12
C ASP A 163 7.51 -29.28 -1.92
N PRO A 164 7.09 -28.57 -0.84
CA PRO A 164 5.77 -27.95 -0.61
C PRO A 164 5.60 -26.57 -1.26
N PRO A 165 4.36 -26.04 -1.38
CA PRO A 165 4.10 -24.70 -1.94
C PRO A 165 4.91 -23.60 -1.25
N ASP A 166 5.31 -22.59 -2.01
CA ASP A 166 6.18 -21.51 -1.54
C ASP A 166 5.52 -20.13 -1.65
N LEU A 167 6.12 -19.15 -0.95
CA LEU A 167 5.76 -17.75 -1.05
C LEU A 167 6.90 -16.99 -1.73
N HIS A 168 6.64 -16.45 -2.91
CA HIS A 168 7.53 -15.53 -3.59
C HIS A 168 7.03 -14.10 -3.48
N TYR A 169 7.94 -13.15 -3.31
CA TYR A 169 7.57 -11.74 -3.24
C TYR A 169 8.52 -10.84 -4.03
N SER A 170 8.00 -9.70 -4.44
CA SER A 170 8.79 -8.59 -4.95
C SER A 170 8.23 -7.27 -4.42
N SER A 171 9.12 -6.30 -4.20
CA SER A 171 8.73 -4.99 -3.69
C SER A 171 9.54 -3.90 -4.38
N SER A 172 8.90 -2.77 -4.64
CA SER A 172 9.55 -1.56 -5.11
C SER A 172 9.29 -0.42 -4.14
N CYS A 173 10.36 0.27 -3.77
CA CYS A 173 10.31 1.47 -2.94
C CYS A 173 10.43 2.71 -3.83
N GLY A 174 9.53 3.68 -3.66
CA GLY A 174 9.50 4.90 -4.45
C GLY A 174 10.63 5.88 -4.09
N PRO A 175 10.87 6.93 -4.89
CA PRO A 175 11.76 8.02 -4.49
C PRO A 175 11.22 8.76 -3.25
N ARG A 176 12.13 9.41 -2.52
CA ARG A 176 11.76 10.35 -1.43
C ARG A 176 11.09 11.59 -1.98
#